data_AF-A0A1C2AYB7-F1
#
_entry.id   AF-A0A1C2AYB7-F1
#
_cell.length_a   1.000
_cell.length_b   1.000
_cell.length_c   1.000
_cell.angle_alpha   90.00
_cell.angle_beta   90.00
_cell.angle_gamma   90.00
#
_symmetry.space_group_name_H-M   'P 1'
#
loop_
_entity.id
_entity.type
_entity.pdbx_description
1 polymer ?
#
loop_
_entity_poly.entity_id
_entity_poly.type
_entity_poly.pdbx_seq_one_letter_code
_entity_poly.pdbx_strand_id
1 'polypeptide(L)'
;MLDKFNGIIYLSIFIVHFLVYAVYAFRTVVATKSFLDQYNIDHSAAVMVRFFGAPFIASILVALYIMLIKADGLAGTWGFFTLIFAQNVLYFLIGIYTIYINKLGHNEKTNSEGVIASGILTVLSGILCYGLADKIYI
;
A
#
# COMPACT_ATOMS: atom_id res chain seq x y z
N MET A 1 -7.69 -10.28 -19.54
CA MET A 1 -7.05 -9.70 -18.33
C MET A 1 -5.60 -10.11 -18.20
N LEU A 2 -5.27 -11.40 -18.33
CA LEU A 2 -3.89 -11.89 -18.25
C LEU A 2 -2.93 -11.18 -19.21
N ASP A 3 -3.32 -11.02 -20.49
CA ASP A 3 -2.48 -10.35 -21.48
C ASP A 3 -2.24 -8.86 -21.18
N LYS A 4 -3.19 -8.23 -20.48
CA LYS A 4 -3.06 -6.83 -20.05
C LYS A 4 -2.04 -6.64 -18.92
N PHE A 5 -1.60 -7.74 -18.28
CA PHE A 5 -0.74 -7.76 -17.11
C PHE A 5 0.51 -8.65 -17.33
N ASN A 6 0.96 -8.88 -18.56
CA ASN A 6 2.11 -9.76 -18.82
C ASN A 6 1.98 -11.17 -18.18
N GLY A 7 0.75 -11.70 -18.12
CA GLY A 7 0.45 -13.03 -17.62
C GLY A 7 -0.02 -13.08 -16.17
N ILE A 8 -0.17 -14.31 -15.66
CA ILE A 8 -0.77 -14.56 -14.34
C ILE A 8 0.10 -14.04 -13.19
N ILE A 9 1.42 -14.09 -13.32
CA ILE A 9 2.35 -13.75 -12.22
C ILE A 9 2.17 -12.30 -11.78
N TYR A 10 2.24 -11.34 -12.70
CA TYR A 10 2.09 -9.93 -12.33
C TYR A 10 0.65 -9.56 -12.00
N LEU A 11 -0.35 -10.21 -12.61
CA LEU A 11 -1.75 -10.05 -12.20
C LEU A 11 -1.96 -10.49 -10.74
N SER A 12 -1.39 -11.63 -10.34
CA SER A 12 -1.44 -12.11 -8.96
C SER A 12 -0.73 -11.15 -8.01
N ILE A 13 0.46 -10.66 -8.37
CA ILE A 13 1.20 -9.67 -7.57
C ILE A 13 0.38 -8.39 -7.41
N PHE A 14 -0.23 -7.89 -8.48
CA PHE A 14 -1.09 -6.70 -8.47
C PHE A 14 -2.26 -6.88 -7.51
N ILE A 15 -2.98 -8.00 -7.62
CA ILE A 15 -4.14 -8.30 -6.75
C ILE A 15 -3.69 -8.40 -5.30
N VAL A 16 -2.65 -9.17 -5.00
CA VAL A 16 -2.13 -9.34 -3.62
C VAL A 16 -1.69 -7.99 -3.04
N HIS A 17 -0.98 -7.18 -3.82
CA HIS A 17 -0.51 -5.86 -3.41
C HIS A 17 -1.66 -4.96 -2.97
N PHE A 18 -2.70 -4.82 -3.81
CA PHE A 18 -3.84 -3.97 -3.49
C PHE A 18 -4.82 -4.60 -2.48
N LEU A 19 -4.79 -5.92 -2.28
CA LEU A 19 -5.52 -6.58 -1.19
C LEU A 19 -4.92 -6.19 0.18
N VAL A 20 -3.60 -6.11 0.30
CA VAL A 20 -2.95 -5.60 1.52
C VAL A 20 -3.37 -4.15 1.78
N TYR A 21 -3.41 -3.31 0.73
CA TYR A 21 -3.96 -1.96 0.84
C TYR A 21 -5.41 -1.96 1.35
N ALA A 22 -6.25 -2.87 0.86
CA ALA A 22 -7.65 -3.00 1.30
C ALA A 22 -7.76 -3.40 2.77
N VAL A 23 -6.88 -4.28 3.25
CA VAL A 23 -6.79 -4.61 4.67
C VAL A 23 -6.42 -3.37 5.49
N TYR A 24 -5.39 -2.62 5.12
CA TYR A 24 -5.02 -1.40 5.85
C TYR A 24 -6.10 -0.32 5.78
N ALA A 25 -6.75 -0.12 4.64
CA ALA A 25 -7.87 0.79 4.49
C ALA A 25 -9.02 0.42 5.44
N PHE A 26 -9.41 -0.86 5.46
CA PHE A 26 -10.48 -1.34 6.34
C PHE A 26 -10.11 -1.16 7.82
N ARG A 27 -8.87 -1.53 8.19
CA ARG A 27 -8.42 -1.44 9.58
C ARG A 27 -8.30 0.00 10.08
N THR A 28 -7.86 0.91 9.23
CA THR A 28 -7.68 2.33 9.61
C THR A 28 -9.00 3.10 9.59
N VAL A 29 -9.93 2.78 8.69
CA VAL A 29 -11.18 3.54 8.51
C VAL A 29 -12.39 2.94 9.23
N VAL A 30 -12.59 1.62 9.12
CA VAL A 30 -13.77 0.93 9.66
C VAL A 30 -13.48 0.33 11.02
N ALA A 31 -12.41 -0.47 11.11
CA ALA A 31 -11.99 -1.13 12.35
C ALA A 31 -10.96 -0.31 13.14
N THR A 32 -11.04 1.03 13.08
CA THR A 32 -10.05 1.97 13.64
C THR A 32 -9.73 1.69 15.10
N LYS A 33 -10.76 1.40 15.92
CA LYS A 33 -10.59 1.09 17.35
C LYS A 33 -9.66 -0.11 17.56
N SER A 34 -9.90 -1.21 16.83
CA SER A 34 -9.07 -2.42 16.92
C SER A 34 -7.65 -2.17 16.44
N PHE A 35 -7.47 -1.33 15.41
CA PHE A 35 -6.16 -0.94 14.93
C PHE A 35 -5.39 -0.11 15.98
N LEU A 36 -6.03 0.88 16.61
CA LEU A 36 -5.45 1.67 17.70
C LEU A 36 -5.10 0.79 18.91
N ASP A 37 -6.00 -0.12 19.29
CA ASP A 37 -5.81 -1.08 20.39
C ASP A 37 -4.60 -2.00 20.14
N GLN A 38 -4.32 -2.40 18.88
CA GLN A 38 -3.15 -3.21 18.54
C GLN A 38 -1.84 -2.50 18.88
N TYR A 39 -1.76 -1.18 18.67
CA TYR A 39 -0.54 -0.39 18.84
C TYR A 39 -0.50 0.40 20.15
N ASN A 40 -1.50 0.22 21.02
CA ASN A 40 -1.66 0.98 22.26
C ASN A 40 -1.68 2.50 22.01
N ILE A 41 -2.38 2.92 20.94
CA ILE A 41 -2.56 4.33 20.59
C ILE A 41 -3.87 4.81 21.22
N ASP A 42 -3.84 6.01 21.82
CA ASP A 42 -5.04 6.64 22.39
C ASP A 42 -6.15 6.82 21.34
N HIS A 43 -7.41 6.62 21.75
CA HIS A 43 -8.55 6.65 20.84
C HIS A 43 -8.81 8.04 20.24
N SER A 44 -8.31 9.12 20.85
CA SER A 44 -8.37 10.46 20.28
C SER A 44 -7.61 10.59 18.95
N ALA A 45 -6.65 9.70 18.67
CA ALA A 45 -5.93 9.68 17.39
C ALA A 45 -6.76 9.14 16.21
N ALA A 46 -8.00 8.70 16.44
CA ALA A 46 -8.85 8.09 15.42
C ALA A 46 -9.03 8.96 14.16
N VAL A 47 -9.12 10.29 14.30
CA VAL A 47 -9.23 11.20 13.15
C VAL A 47 -8.00 11.08 12.24
N MET A 48 -6.80 11.15 12.83
CA MET A 48 -5.54 11.06 12.08
C MET A 48 -5.34 9.68 11.47
N VAL A 49 -5.68 8.60 12.19
CA VAL A 49 -5.58 7.23 11.66
C VAL A 49 -6.54 7.01 10.49
N ARG A 50 -7.77 7.55 10.55
CA ARG A 50 -8.72 7.47 9.43
C ARG A 50 -8.26 8.27 8.23
N PHE A 51 -7.65 9.44 8.43
CA PHE A 51 -7.06 10.24 7.36
C PHE A 51 -5.90 9.50 6.68
N PHE A 52 -5.07 8.81 7.47
CA PHE A 52 -4.04 7.92 6.93
C PHE A 52 -4.62 6.78 6.07
N GLY A 53 -5.84 6.31 6.36
CA GLY A 53 -6.55 5.30 5.56
C GLY A 53 -7.05 5.79 4.20
N ALA A 54 -7.28 7.09 4.00
CA ALA A 54 -7.89 7.62 2.78
C ALA A 54 -7.03 7.38 1.51
N PRO A 55 -5.69 7.59 1.51
CA PRO A 55 -4.84 7.23 0.37
C PRO A 55 -4.89 5.75 -0.01
N PHE A 56 -5.07 4.84 0.95
CA PHE A 56 -5.22 3.41 0.64
C PHE A 56 -6.53 3.15 -0.11
N ILE A 57 -7.64 3.75 0.33
CA ILE A 57 -8.94 3.66 -0.38
C ILE A 57 -8.81 4.22 -1.81
N ALA A 58 -8.23 5.41 -1.96
CA ALA A 58 -8.02 6.01 -3.28
C ALA A 58 -7.20 5.10 -4.20
N SER A 59 -6.12 4.50 -3.68
CA SER A 59 -5.27 3.59 -4.43
C SER A 59 -6.02 2.34 -4.89
N ILE A 60 -6.86 1.76 -4.04
CA ILE A 60 -7.69 0.60 -4.38
C ILE A 60 -8.69 0.96 -5.47
N LEU A 61 -9.35 2.12 -5.36
CA LEU A 61 -10.33 2.56 -6.38
C LEU A 61 -9.67 2.74 -7.75
N VAL A 62 -8.48 3.35 -7.80
CA VAL A 62 -7.71 3.48 -9.04
C VAL A 62 -7.26 2.12 -9.57
N ALA A 63 -6.80 1.22 -8.69
CA ALA A 63 -6.41 -0.14 -9.08
C ALA A 63 -7.59 -0.94 -9.66
N LEU A 64 -8.77 -0.87 -9.03
CA LEU A 64 -10.00 -1.49 -9.52
C LEU A 64 -10.44 -0.88 -10.85
N TYR A 65 -10.35 0.44 -11.00
CA TYR A 65 -10.63 1.12 -12.25
C TYR A 65 -9.71 0.62 -13.39
N ILE A 66 -8.40 0.56 -13.15
CA ILE A 66 -7.42 0.06 -14.13
C ILE A 66 -7.71 -1.40 -14.50
N MET A 67 -8.04 -2.24 -13.51
CA MET A 67 -8.24 -3.67 -13.71
C MET A 67 -9.58 -4.01 -14.37
N LEU A 68 -10.67 -3.35 -13.96
CA LEU A 68 -12.03 -3.77 -14.32
C LEU A 68 -12.71 -2.87 -15.34
N ILE A 69 -12.32 -1.59 -15.42
CA ILE A 69 -13.07 -0.57 -16.17
C ILE A 69 -12.25 -0.05 -17.36
N LYS A 70 -10.96 0.23 -17.17
CA LYS A 70 -10.11 0.82 -18.21
C LYS A 70 -9.91 -0.15 -19.38
N ALA A 71 -10.40 0.23 -20.56
CA ALA A 71 -10.34 -0.61 -21.77
C ALA A 71 -8.90 -1.06 -22.09
N ASP A 72 -7.95 -0.12 -22.06
CA ASP A 72 -6.54 -0.41 -22.37
C ASP A 72 -5.73 -0.93 -21.17
N GLY A 73 -6.40 -1.23 -20.04
CA GLY A 73 -5.74 -1.73 -18.83
C GLY A 73 -4.59 -0.83 -18.38
N LEU A 74 -3.39 -1.41 -18.30
CA LEU A 74 -2.18 -0.77 -17.79
C LEU A 74 -1.60 0.36 -18.67
N ALA A 75 -2.02 0.48 -19.93
CA ALA A 75 -1.48 1.49 -20.87
C ALA A 75 -1.50 2.91 -20.29
N GLY A 76 -0.35 3.58 -20.25
CA GLY A 76 -0.20 4.96 -19.76
C GLY A 76 -0.44 5.16 -18.26
N THR A 77 -0.41 4.10 -17.45
CA THR A 77 -0.69 4.19 -15.99
C THR A 77 0.56 4.41 -15.14
N TRP A 78 1.72 4.68 -15.73
CA TRP A 78 2.99 4.82 -15.02
C TRP A 78 2.94 5.76 -13.82
N GLY A 79 2.22 6.89 -13.91
CA GLY A 79 2.13 7.87 -12.82
C GLY A 79 1.56 7.27 -11.53
N PHE A 80 0.57 6.38 -11.66
CA PHE A 80 0.00 5.66 -10.52
C PHE A 80 0.99 4.66 -9.93
N PHE A 81 1.63 3.83 -10.75
CA PHE A 81 2.60 2.83 -10.29
C PHE A 81 3.83 3.47 -9.64
N THR A 82 4.36 4.54 -10.23
CA THR A 82 5.47 5.31 -9.65
C THR A 82 5.10 5.94 -8.31
N LEU A 83 3.89 6.49 -8.19
CA LEU A 83 3.42 7.04 -6.91
C LEU A 83 3.30 5.96 -5.84
N ILE A 84 2.71 4.81 -6.18
CA ILE A 84 2.56 3.67 -5.26
C ILE A 84 3.92 3.15 -4.81
N PHE A 85 4.86 2.99 -5.74
CA PHE A 85 6.22 2.58 -5.42
C PHE A 85 6.92 3.58 -4.49
N ALA A 86 6.89 4.88 -4.83
CA ALA A 86 7.49 5.92 -4.01
C ALA A 86 6.87 5.98 -2.60
N GLN A 87 5.56 5.86 -2.49
CA GLN A 87 4.86 5.84 -1.21
C GLN A 87 5.29 4.64 -0.35
N ASN A 88 5.39 3.45 -0.93
CA ASN A 88 5.82 2.26 -0.20
C ASN A 88 7.29 2.36 0.27
N VAL A 89 8.18 2.86 -0.59
CA VAL A 89 9.59 3.14 -0.21
C VAL A 89 9.63 4.11 0.96
N LEU A 90 8.87 5.21 0.90
CA LEU A 90 8.85 6.20 1.98
C LEU A 90 8.25 5.63 3.27
N TYR A 91 7.19 4.83 3.21
CA TYR A 91 6.66 4.14 4.38
C TYR A 91 7.69 3.19 4.99
N PHE A 92 8.47 2.48 4.18
CA PHE A 92 9.53 1.60 4.66
C PHE A 92 10.66 2.37 5.34
N LEU A 93 11.19 3.41 4.69
CA LEU A 93 12.30 4.22 5.23
C LEU A 93 11.89 5.02 6.48
N ILE A 94 10.73 5.66 6.46
CA ILE A 94 10.19 6.39 7.62
C ILE A 94 9.82 5.42 8.75
N GLY A 95 9.34 4.22 8.41
CA GLY A 95 9.10 3.14 9.35
C GLY A 95 10.38 2.70 10.05
N ILE A 96 11.48 2.48 9.31
CA ILE A 96 12.80 2.19 9.88
C ILE A 96 13.24 3.31 10.82
N TYR A 97 13.14 4.56 10.36
CA TYR A 97 13.52 5.72 11.16
C TYR A 97 12.72 5.79 12.47
N THR A 98 11.41 5.62 12.41
CA THR A 98 10.53 5.70 13.58
C THR A 98 10.77 4.53 14.55
N ILE A 99 10.85 3.29 14.05
CA ILE A 99 10.93 2.11 14.91
C ILE A 99 12.34 1.84 15.43
N TYR A 100 13.39 2.02 14.61
CA TYR A 100 14.73 1.59 15.02
C TYR A 100 15.67 2.74 15.40
N ILE A 101 15.43 3.96 14.91
CA ILE A 101 16.36 5.09 15.07
C ILE A 101 15.84 6.09 16.12
N ASN A 102 14.75 6.79 15.82
CA ASN A 102 14.24 7.90 16.61
C ASN A 102 13.47 7.44 17.86
N LYS A 103 12.68 6.37 17.73
CA LYS A 103 11.92 5.72 18.81
C LYS A 103 10.87 6.59 19.52
N LEU A 104 10.54 7.76 18.98
CA LEU A 104 9.44 8.57 19.48
C LEU A 104 8.12 7.79 19.41
N GLY A 105 7.35 7.83 20.50
CA GLY A 105 6.06 7.16 20.60
C GLY A 105 6.12 5.65 20.89
N HIS A 106 7.31 5.10 21.19
CA HIS A 106 7.45 3.70 21.61
C HIS A 106 6.70 3.41 22.91
N ASN A 107 6.08 2.24 22.96
CA ASN A 107 5.31 1.69 24.08
C ASN A 107 5.40 0.16 24.09
N GLU A 108 4.74 -0.51 25.04
CA GLU A 108 4.82 -1.97 25.20
C GLU A 108 4.28 -2.79 24.01
N LYS A 109 3.50 -2.20 23.10
CA LYS A 109 2.98 -2.87 21.90
C LYS A 109 3.71 -2.49 20.61
N THR A 110 4.74 -1.65 20.72
CA THR A 110 5.55 -1.25 19.56
C THR A 110 6.21 -2.47 18.93
N ASN A 111 6.07 -2.61 17.62
CA ASN A 111 6.58 -3.75 16.87
C ASN A 111 6.92 -3.33 15.43
N SER A 112 7.50 -4.28 14.68
CA SER A 112 8.01 -4.03 13.33
C SER A 112 7.01 -4.34 12.21
N GLU A 113 5.74 -4.62 12.51
CA GLU A 113 4.74 -5.04 11.52
C GLU A 113 4.64 -4.06 10.36
N GLY A 114 4.48 -2.76 10.66
CA GLY A 114 4.34 -1.73 9.62
C GLY A 114 5.60 -1.56 8.77
N VAL A 115 6.79 -1.79 9.35
CA VAL A 115 8.06 -1.75 8.61
C VAL A 115 8.19 -2.97 7.70
N ILE A 116 7.85 -4.15 8.19
CA ILE A 116 7.90 -5.39 7.40
C ILE A 116 6.90 -5.32 6.25
N ALA A 117 5.66 -4.90 6.52
CA ALA A 117 4.62 -4.78 5.51
C ALA A 117 4.98 -3.77 4.42
N SER A 118 5.47 -2.57 4.78
CA SER A 118 5.92 -1.58 3.81
C SER A 118 7.15 -2.04 3.01
N GLY A 119 8.07 -2.80 3.61
CA GLY A 119 9.18 -3.44 2.90
C GLY A 119 8.71 -4.45 1.84
N ILE A 120 7.76 -5.33 2.20
CA ILE A 120 7.15 -6.28 1.25
C ILE A 120 6.44 -5.52 0.12
N LEU A 121 5.62 -4.52 0.45
CA LEU A 121 4.91 -3.72 -0.54
C LEU A 121 5.87 -2.96 -1.47
N THR A 122 7.00 -2.50 -0.95
CA THR A 122 8.07 -1.88 -1.76
C THR A 122 8.61 -2.85 -2.80
N VAL A 123 8.93 -4.09 -2.39
CA VAL A 123 9.41 -5.12 -3.32
C VAL A 123 8.34 -5.46 -4.35
N LEU A 124 7.09 -5.69 -3.93
CA LEU A 124 5.99 -6.04 -4.85
C LEU A 124 5.71 -4.92 -5.86
N SER A 125 5.67 -3.66 -5.41
CA SER A 125 5.47 -2.51 -6.30
C SER A 125 6.67 -2.29 -7.23
N GLY A 126 7.91 -2.53 -6.76
CA GLY A 126 9.10 -2.52 -7.63
C GLY A 126 9.05 -3.58 -8.72
N ILE A 127 8.63 -4.80 -8.39
CA ILE A 127 8.40 -5.88 -9.36
C ILE A 127 7.33 -5.49 -10.39
N LEU A 128 6.24 -4.85 -9.96
CA LEU A 128 5.20 -4.37 -10.88
C LEU A 128 5.73 -3.27 -11.81
N CYS A 129 6.44 -2.27 -11.28
CA CYS A 129 7.03 -1.20 -12.09
C CYS A 129 8.00 -1.73 -13.15
N TYR A 130 8.86 -2.68 -12.78
CA TYR A 130 9.84 -3.26 -13.70
C TYR A 130 9.20 -4.26 -14.67
N GLY A 131 8.43 -5.21 -14.16
CA GLY A 131 7.88 -6.32 -14.94
C GLY A 131 6.71 -5.95 -15.87
N LEU A 132 6.09 -4.79 -15.64
CA LEU A 132 5.02 -4.24 -16.49
C LEU A 132 5.50 -3.01 -17.28
N ALA A 133 6.81 -2.76 -17.36
CA ALA A 133 7.36 -1.55 -17.95
C ALA A 133 6.90 -1.32 -19.40
N ASP A 134 6.85 -2.38 -20.23
CA ASP A 134 6.37 -2.32 -21.62
C ASP A 134 4.87 -2.02 -21.75
N LYS A 135 4.12 -2.08 -20.64
CA LYS A 135 2.68 -1.76 -20.59
C LYS A 135 2.39 -0.43 -19.93
N ILE A 136 3.11 -0.05 -18.87
CA ILE A 136 2.76 1.14 -18.08
C ILE A 136 3.37 2.43 -18.64
N TYR A 137 4.52 2.36 -19.33
CA TYR A 137 5.29 3.53 -19.82
C TYR A 137 5.07 3.87 -21.30
N ILE A 138 4.10 3.24 -21.95
CA ILE A 138 3.73 3.51 -23.35
C ILE A 138 2.86 4.76 -23.50
#